data_AF-A0A7X7C0N7-F1
#
_entry.id   AF-A0A7X7C0N7-F1
#
_cell.length_a   1.000
_cell.length_b   1.000
_cell.length_c   1.000
_cell.angle_alpha   90.00
_cell.angle_beta   90.00
_cell.angle_gamma   90.00
#
_symmetry.space_group_name_H-M   'P 1'
#
loop_
_entity.id
_entity.type
_entity.pdbx_description
1 polymer ?
#
loop_
_entity_poly.entity_id
_entity_poly.type
_entity_poly.pdbx_seq_one_letter_code
_entity_poly.pdbx_strand_id
1 'polypeptide(L)'
;NMTVRSVTPNANKQITQIHRFCVYEAFEKMGWLYVPFMPDKPGPHPGIKESIYILDKKLVATNDDVEQELFNAMRDMLVYIDERSSDKQYFFGTDFFENVWERMIDKAFGVEDKEQYFPRTRWLLDYGRDKEKRPLQPDTIMIYGDKYYVLDAKLYRYGWDPKPEHLPNSADINKQITYGEYIEQTRNLPNEKLYNAFIMPYNKEDNLFMLNSNVGNIGEAVSDWKTNIKNYERIQGIVVDTRYLMYNYIGTSEQQKKEMAMCIEKVLTRGPVPASSI
;
A
#
# COMPACT_ATOMS: atom_id res chain seq x y z
N ASN A 1 53.61 40.02 -17.97
CA ASN A 1 52.23 40.35 -17.51
C ASN A 1 51.46 39.07 -17.24
N MET A 2 51.39 38.63 -15.99
CA MET A 2 50.45 37.58 -15.57
C MET A 2 49.09 38.25 -15.29
N THR A 3 48.10 37.94 -16.12
CA THR A 3 46.71 38.33 -15.91
C THR A 3 46.08 37.33 -14.94
N VAL A 4 45.96 37.72 -13.67
CA VAL A 4 45.16 36.98 -12.68
C VAL A 4 43.69 37.18 -13.06
N ARG A 5 42.99 36.10 -13.45
CA ARG A 5 41.53 36.10 -13.59
C ARG A 5 40.91 36.41 -12.23
N SER A 6 40.31 37.58 -12.09
CA SER A 6 39.52 37.93 -10.91
C SER A 6 38.23 37.11 -10.89
N VAL A 7 38.20 36.03 -10.14
CA VAL A 7 36.95 35.33 -9.81
C VAL A 7 36.17 36.25 -8.85
N THR A 8 35.00 36.73 -9.28
CA THR A 8 34.18 37.67 -8.50
C THR A 8 33.59 36.98 -7.26
N PRO A 9 34.08 37.25 -6.04
CA PRO A 9 33.68 36.49 -4.83
C PRO A 9 32.18 36.62 -4.50
N ASN A 10 31.57 37.72 -4.93
CA ASN A 10 30.18 38.05 -4.65
C ASN A 10 29.19 37.15 -5.42
N ALA A 11 29.49 36.80 -6.68
CA ALA A 11 28.61 35.96 -7.49
C ALA A 11 28.58 34.51 -6.99
N ASN A 12 29.71 33.97 -6.53
CA ASN A 12 29.76 32.64 -5.93
C ASN A 12 28.96 32.59 -4.62
N LYS A 13 28.98 33.68 -3.84
CA LYS A 13 28.15 33.83 -2.64
C LYS A 13 26.65 33.84 -2.97
N GLN A 14 26.25 34.51 -4.05
CA GLN A 14 24.85 34.52 -4.50
C GLN A 14 24.37 33.13 -4.96
N ILE A 15 25.19 32.39 -5.72
CA ILE A 15 24.87 31.01 -6.11
C ILE A 15 24.68 30.12 -4.89
N THR A 16 25.57 30.22 -3.89
CA THR A 16 25.43 29.47 -2.64
C THR A 16 24.13 29.80 -1.91
N GLN A 17 23.70 31.07 -1.90
CA GLN A 17 22.43 31.48 -1.30
C GLN A 17 21.22 30.90 -2.05
N ILE A 18 21.25 30.95 -3.39
CA ILE A 18 20.21 30.36 -4.25
C ILE A 18 20.14 28.84 -4.05
N HIS A 19 21.30 28.18 -3.97
CA HIS A 19 21.38 26.75 -3.73
C HIS A 19 20.80 26.35 -2.38
N ARG A 20 21.13 27.08 -1.30
CA ARG A 20 20.54 26.83 0.03
C ARG A 20 19.02 26.97 0.01
N PHE A 21 18.50 27.94 -0.72
CA PHE A 21 17.06 28.10 -0.91
C PHE A 21 16.45 26.90 -1.66
N CYS A 22 17.02 26.49 -2.79
CA CYS A 22 16.52 25.36 -3.57
C CYS A 22 16.58 24.03 -2.77
N VAL A 23 17.63 23.81 -2.00
CA VAL A 23 17.74 22.64 -1.11
C VAL A 23 16.66 22.65 -0.05
N TYR A 24 16.44 23.78 0.63
CA TYR A 24 15.38 23.90 1.62
C TYR A 24 13.99 23.62 1.00
N GLU A 25 13.71 24.21 -0.16
CA GLU A 25 12.47 23.99 -0.92
C GLU A 25 12.27 22.53 -1.35
N ALA A 26 13.33 21.81 -1.69
CA ALA A 26 13.27 20.38 -2.01
C ALA A 26 12.98 19.55 -0.75
N PHE A 27 13.63 19.89 0.36
CA PHE A 27 13.44 19.20 1.64
C PHE A 27 12.03 19.41 2.20
N GLU A 28 11.47 20.60 2.06
CA GLU A 28 10.09 20.89 2.49
C GLU A 28 9.09 20.00 1.75
N LYS A 29 9.33 19.76 0.45
CA LYS A 29 8.42 19.00 -0.41
C LYS A 29 8.60 17.49 -0.29
N MET A 30 9.84 17.00 -0.33
CA MET A 30 10.16 15.57 -0.41
C MET A 30 11.22 15.09 0.58
N GLY A 31 11.84 15.98 1.35
CA GLY A 31 12.93 15.61 2.28
C GLY A 31 12.49 14.56 3.30
N TRP A 32 11.24 14.65 3.75
CA TRP A 32 10.62 13.71 4.69
C TRP A 32 10.59 12.26 4.19
N LEU A 33 10.67 12.01 2.88
CA LEU A 33 10.75 10.66 2.31
C LEU A 33 12.11 10.00 2.54
N TYR A 34 13.17 10.80 2.71
CA TYR A 34 14.55 10.30 2.70
C TYR A 34 15.23 10.44 4.06
N VAL A 35 14.98 11.54 4.78
CA VAL A 35 15.67 11.85 6.04
C VAL A 35 14.74 12.56 7.03
N PRO A 36 14.93 12.35 8.35
CA PRO A 36 14.08 12.93 9.39
C PRO A 36 14.44 14.38 9.76
N PHE A 37 15.51 14.96 9.20
CA PHE A 37 15.96 16.32 9.54
C PHE A 37 15.59 17.33 8.44
N MET A 38 15.41 18.57 8.84
CA MET A 38 15.21 19.71 7.94
C MET A 38 16.47 20.59 7.96
N PRO A 39 17.00 21.00 6.80
CA PRO A 39 18.12 21.95 6.75
C PRO A 39 17.70 23.30 7.33
N ASP A 40 18.70 24.06 7.79
CA ASP A 40 18.47 25.42 8.28
C ASP A 40 17.75 26.26 7.23
N LYS A 41 16.82 27.10 7.70
CA LYS A 41 16.15 28.07 6.84
C LYS A 41 17.17 28.89 6.05
N PRO A 42 16.98 29.05 4.73
CA PRO A 42 17.90 29.82 3.92
C PRO A 42 17.94 31.26 4.43
N GLY A 43 19.16 31.82 4.51
CA GLY A 43 19.33 33.24 4.79
C GLY A 43 18.90 34.11 3.59
N PRO A 44 19.16 35.43 3.63
CA PRO A 44 18.84 36.32 2.53
C PRO A 44 19.41 35.81 1.20
N HIS A 45 18.55 35.72 0.18
CA HIS A 45 18.89 35.32 -1.17
C HIS A 45 18.19 36.26 -2.17
N PRO A 46 18.66 36.31 -3.43
CA PRO A 46 18.00 37.07 -4.50
C PRO A 46 16.55 36.64 -4.70
N GLY A 47 15.70 37.51 -5.23
CA GLY A 47 14.32 37.15 -5.59
C GLY A 47 14.28 36.01 -6.64
N ILE A 48 13.16 35.32 -6.83
CA ILE A 48 13.07 34.16 -7.74
C ILE A 48 13.52 34.52 -9.16
N LYS A 49 12.97 35.59 -9.75
CA LYS A 49 13.34 36.05 -11.10
C LYS A 49 14.80 36.48 -11.21
N GLU A 50 15.33 37.12 -10.16
CA GLU A 50 16.74 37.51 -10.10
C GLU A 50 17.65 36.27 -10.00
N SER A 51 17.24 35.26 -9.22
CA SER A 51 17.93 33.99 -9.08
C SER A 51 18.00 33.24 -10.41
N ILE A 52 16.89 33.17 -11.16
CA ILE A 52 16.85 32.58 -12.50
C ILE A 52 17.84 33.30 -13.43
N TYR A 53 17.83 34.63 -13.46
CA TYR A 53 18.77 35.41 -14.27
C TYR A 53 20.24 35.16 -13.91
N ILE A 54 20.56 35.07 -12.61
CA ILE A 54 21.92 34.76 -12.13
C ILE A 54 22.36 33.37 -12.59
N LEU A 55 21.47 32.37 -12.52
CA LEU A 55 21.74 31.00 -12.96
C LEU A 55 21.92 30.90 -14.47
N ASP A 56 21.05 31.54 -15.27
CA ASP A 56 21.16 31.58 -16.74
C ASP A 56 22.53 32.13 -17.18
N LYS A 57 22.98 33.22 -16.54
CA LYS A 57 24.28 33.81 -16.83
C LYS A 57 25.44 32.86 -16.49
N LYS A 58 25.28 32.02 -15.48
CA LYS A 58 26.31 31.06 -15.05
C LYS A 58 26.33 29.82 -15.93
N LEU A 59 25.18 29.32 -16.36
CA LEU A 59 25.03 28.22 -17.31
C LEU A 59 25.75 28.51 -18.62
N VAL A 60 25.61 29.73 -19.17
CA VAL A 60 26.30 30.14 -20.41
C VAL A 60 27.83 30.24 -20.25
N ALA A 61 28.30 30.47 -19.01
CA ALA A 61 29.71 30.74 -18.74
C ALA A 61 30.51 29.51 -18.27
N THR A 62 29.85 28.41 -17.91
CA THR A 62 30.51 27.20 -17.40
C THR A 62 30.57 26.10 -18.47
N ASN A 63 31.71 25.40 -18.52
CA ASN A 63 31.92 24.20 -19.36
C ASN A 63 32.03 22.94 -18.50
N ASP A 64 31.68 23.03 -17.21
CA ASP A 64 31.69 21.90 -16.28
C ASP A 64 30.29 21.26 -16.26
N ASP A 65 30.20 20.00 -16.68
CA ASP A 65 28.92 19.29 -16.81
C ASP A 65 28.18 19.14 -15.46
N VAL A 66 28.90 19.00 -14.34
CA VAL A 66 28.31 18.87 -13.00
C VAL A 66 27.72 20.20 -12.54
N GLU A 67 28.44 21.30 -12.79
CA GLU A 67 27.89 22.65 -12.53
C GLU A 67 26.67 22.93 -13.40
N GLN A 68 26.70 22.52 -14.67
CA GLN A 68 25.54 22.68 -15.57
C GLN A 68 24.32 21.92 -15.08
N GLU A 69 24.48 20.66 -14.66
CA GLU A 69 23.38 19.85 -14.11
C GLU A 69 22.78 20.51 -12.85
N LEU A 70 23.63 20.95 -11.92
CA LEU A 70 23.20 21.60 -10.69
C LEU A 70 22.46 22.93 -10.97
N PHE A 71 23.00 23.78 -11.85
CA PHE A 71 22.39 25.07 -12.16
C PHE A 71 21.08 24.91 -12.93
N ASN A 72 20.98 23.94 -13.85
CA ASN A 72 19.73 23.60 -14.53
C ASN A 72 18.67 23.12 -13.54
N ALA A 73 19.02 22.20 -12.63
CA ALA A 73 18.07 21.70 -11.62
C ALA A 73 17.54 22.82 -10.70
N MET A 74 18.40 23.72 -10.24
CA MET A 74 17.97 24.90 -9.46
C MET A 74 17.09 25.84 -10.27
N ARG A 75 17.45 26.10 -11.54
CA ARG A 75 16.70 26.97 -12.45
C ARG A 75 15.30 26.43 -12.68
N ASP A 76 15.17 25.15 -13.03
CA ASP A 76 13.89 24.51 -13.33
C ASP A 76 12.95 24.53 -12.11
N MET A 77 13.51 24.30 -10.91
CA MET A 77 12.76 24.45 -9.67
C MET A 77 12.25 25.88 -9.47
N LEU A 78 13.11 26.89 -9.70
CA LEU A 78 12.73 28.29 -9.53
C LEU A 78 11.70 28.75 -10.55
N VAL A 79 11.81 28.31 -11.82
CA VAL A 79 10.82 28.56 -12.87
C VAL A 79 9.46 27.97 -12.45
N TYR A 80 9.45 26.71 -11.98
CA TYR A 80 8.23 26.09 -11.47
C TYR A 80 7.61 26.85 -10.28
N ILE A 81 8.43 27.39 -9.38
CA ILE A 81 7.96 28.19 -8.25
C ILE A 81 7.38 29.53 -8.71
N ASP A 82 8.00 30.22 -9.70
CA ASP A 82 7.52 31.50 -10.26
C ASP A 82 6.16 31.35 -10.95
N GLU A 83 5.94 30.23 -11.65
CA GLU A 83 4.71 29.95 -12.40
C GLU A 83 3.49 29.62 -11.51
N ARG A 84 3.68 29.10 -10.29
CA ARG A 84 2.60 28.60 -9.42
C ARG A 84 2.47 29.36 -8.10
N SER A 85 2.24 30.66 -8.18
CA SER A 85 2.40 31.62 -7.07
C SER A 85 1.30 31.66 -5.99
N SER A 86 0.27 30.80 -5.95
CA SER A 86 -0.72 30.95 -4.85
C SER A 86 -1.54 29.76 -4.32
N ASP A 87 -1.47 28.53 -4.83
CA ASP A 87 -2.19 27.41 -4.19
C ASP A 87 -1.38 26.10 -4.31
N LYS A 88 -0.73 25.69 -3.21
CA LYS A 88 0.13 24.50 -3.19
C LYS A 88 -0.35 23.50 -2.15
N GLN A 89 -1.34 22.70 -2.52
CA GLN A 89 -1.54 21.39 -1.90
C GLN A 89 -0.85 20.36 -2.78
N TYR A 90 0.28 19.84 -2.31
CA TYR A 90 0.94 18.70 -2.95
C TYR A 90 0.20 17.43 -2.56
N PHE A 91 -0.27 16.67 -3.54
CA PHE A 91 -0.85 15.35 -3.32
C PHE A 91 0.24 14.31 -3.58
N PHE A 92 0.55 13.53 -2.56
CA PHE A 92 1.40 12.35 -2.67
C PHE A 92 0.50 11.13 -2.56
N GLY A 93 0.69 10.15 -3.43
CA GLY A 93 -0.14 8.96 -3.48
C GLY A 93 0.35 7.96 -4.51
N THR A 94 -0.41 6.89 -4.65
CA THR A 94 -0.21 5.88 -5.68
C THR A 94 -1.58 5.50 -6.25
N ASP A 95 -1.65 5.34 -7.56
CA ASP A 95 -2.83 4.80 -8.23
C ASP A 95 -2.99 3.28 -8.03
N PHE A 96 -2.02 2.66 -7.34
CA PHE A 96 -1.89 1.22 -7.16
C PHE A 96 -1.95 0.80 -5.68
N PHE A 97 -2.72 1.54 -4.87
CA PHE A 97 -2.79 1.31 -3.42
C PHE A 97 -3.33 -0.08 -3.06
N GLU A 98 -4.08 -0.74 -3.95
CA GLU A 98 -4.49 -2.13 -3.81
C GLU A 98 -3.30 -3.09 -3.61
N ASN A 99 -2.20 -2.88 -4.34
CA ASN A 99 -0.99 -3.68 -4.18
C ASN A 99 -0.29 -3.40 -2.85
N VAL A 100 -0.35 -2.14 -2.37
CA VAL A 100 0.21 -1.75 -1.07
C VAL A 100 -0.61 -2.39 0.04
N TRP A 101 -1.94 -2.38 -0.08
CA TRP A 101 -2.87 -3.01 0.85
C TRP A 101 -2.63 -4.51 1.00
N GLU A 102 -2.60 -5.24 -0.10
CA GLU A 102 -2.30 -6.68 -0.15
C GLU A 102 -0.98 -6.99 0.56
N ARG A 103 0.08 -6.24 0.23
CA ARG A 103 1.41 -6.42 0.83
C ARG A 103 1.45 -6.08 2.31
N MET A 104 0.69 -5.09 2.77
CA MET A 104 0.62 -4.76 4.21
C MET A 104 -0.06 -5.89 4.98
N ILE A 105 -1.16 -6.46 4.48
CA ILE A 105 -1.82 -7.60 5.12
C ILE A 105 -0.91 -8.83 5.12
N ASP A 106 -0.27 -9.14 3.99
CA ASP A 106 0.67 -10.26 3.90
C ASP A 106 1.85 -10.10 4.86
N LYS A 107 2.42 -8.89 4.93
CA LYS A 107 3.55 -8.63 5.84
C LYS A 107 3.16 -8.69 7.31
N ALA A 108 1.93 -8.31 7.63
CA ALA A 108 1.41 -8.29 9.00
C ALA A 108 0.99 -9.69 9.48
N PHE A 109 0.25 -10.42 8.66
CA PHE A 109 -0.45 -11.64 9.10
C PHE A 109 0.01 -12.91 8.37
N GLY A 110 0.74 -12.78 7.27
CA GLY A 110 1.18 -13.89 6.44
C GLY A 110 2.31 -14.72 7.01
N VAL A 111 2.43 -15.95 6.51
CA VAL A 111 3.60 -16.82 6.71
C VAL A 111 4.55 -16.74 5.51
N GLU A 112 5.85 -16.94 5.72
CA GLU A 112 6.87 -16.82 4.66
C GLU A 112 6.64 -17.83 3.52
N ASP A 113 6.47 -19.12 3.84
CA ASP A 113 6.26 -20.18 2.85
C ASP A 113 4.78 -20.37 2.47
N LYS A 114 4.03 -19.29 2.23
CA LYS A 114 2.57 -19.37 1.98
C LYS A 114 2.19 -20.17 0.72
N GLU A 115 3.11 -20.28 -0.24
CA GLU A 115 2.89 -20.92 -1.54
C GLU A 115 2.55 -22.42 -1.45
N GLN A 116 2.94 -23.08 -0.36
CA GLN A 116 2.62 -24.49 -0.12
C GLN A 116 1.13 -24.72 0.21
N TYR A 117 0.40 -23.65 0.54
CA TYR A 117 -1.02 -23.70 0.89
C TYR A 117 -1.94 -23.39 -0.29
N PHE A 118 -1.39 -23.11 -1.48
CA PHE A 118 -2.18 -22.65 -2.62
C PHE A 118 -2.15 -23.63 -3.79
N PRO A 119 -3.30 -23.86 -4.45
CA PRO A 119 -3.40 -24.78 -5.58
C PRO A 119 -2.61 -24.25 -6.79
N ARG A 120 -1.85 -25.12 -7.44
CA ARG A 120 -1.13 -24.81 -8.68
C ARG A 120 -1.88 -25.36 -9.89
N THR A 121 -1.88 -24.61 -10.99
CA THR A 121 -2.50 -25.04 -12.25
C THR A 121 -1.51 -24.92 -13.40
N ARG A 122 -1.55 -25.87 -14.33
CA ARG A 122 -0.67 -25.91 -15.50
C ARG A 122 -1.42 -26.45 -16.72
N TRP A 123 -1.05 -25.96 -17.90
CA TRP A 123 -1.54 -26.52 -19.15
C TRP A 123 -0.65 -27.66 -19.60
N LEU A 124 -1.28 -28.78 -19.97
CA LEU A 124 -0.67 -29.85 -20.75
C LEU A 124 -1.06 -29.61 -22.20
N LEU A 125 -0.10 -29.24 -23.05
CA LEU A 125 -0.39 -28.89 -24.44
C LEU A 125 0.03 -30.03 -25.38
N ASP A 126 -0.91 -30.52 -26.18
CA ASP A 126 -0.64 -31.52 -27.23
C ASP A 126 0.32 -30.97 -28.31
N TYR A 127 0.39 -29.64 -28.43
CA TYR A 127 1.28 -28.94 -29.37
C TYR A 127 1.95 -27.75 -28.68
N GLY A 128 3.28 -27.79 -28.57
CA GLY A 128 4.10 -26.74 -27.95
C GLY A 128 4.67 -27.16 -26.59
N ARG A 129 5.20 -26.19 -25.84
CA ARG A 129 5.71 -26.43 -24.48
C ARG A 129 4.61 -26.16 -23.46
N ASP A 130 4.47 -27.06 -22.49
CA ASP A 130 3.63 -26.84 -21.31
C ASP A 130 3.91 -25.46 -20.70
N LYS A 131 2.84 -24.78 -20.35
CA LYS A 131 2.91 -23.44 -19.75
C LYS A 131 2.28 -23.48 -18.37
N GLU A 132 3.12 -23.26 -17.37
CA GLU A 132 2.64 -22.93 -16.03
C GLU A 132 1.97 -21.55 -16.09
N LYS A 133 0.75 -21.45 -15.57
CA LYS A 133 0.16 -20.15 -15.27
C LYS A 133 0.53 -19.76 -13.84
N ARG A 134 0.54 -18.45 -13.57
CA ARG A 134 0.61 -17.94 -12.20
C ARG A 134 -0.53 -18.61 -11.42
N PRO A 135 -0.24 -19.30 -10.30
CA PRO A 135 -1.28 -19.94 -9.52
C PRO A 135 -2.32 -18.91 -9.11
N LEU A 136 -3.58 -19.33 -9.01
CA LEU A 136 -4.57 -18.60 -8.24
C LEU A 136 -4.06 -18.65 -6.79
N GLN A 137 -3.60 -17.52 -6.26
CA GLN A 137 -3.11 -17.40 -4.89
C GLN A 137 -4.06 -16.46 -4.15
N PRO A 138 -4.58 -16.82 -2.96
CA PRO A 138 -5.02 -15.83 -2.00
C PRO A 138 -3.85 -14.91 -1.67
N ASP A 139 -4.15 -13.72 -1.15
CA ASP A 139 -3.09 -12.77 -0.81
C ASP A 139 -2.19 -13.33 0.28
N THR A 140 -2.75 -14.00 1.30
CA THR A 140 -1.96 -14.68 2.31
C THR A 140 -2.68 -15.78 3.09
N ILE A 141 -1.95 -16.46 3.96
CA ILE A 141 -2.46 -17.36 4.99
C ILE A 141 -1.86 -16.97 6.34
N MET A 142 -2.72 -16.80 7.34
CA MET A 142 -2.32 -16.58 8.72
C MET A 142 -2.40 -17.90 9.48
N ILE A 143 -1.40 -18.14 10.32
CA ILE A 143 -1.40 -19.25 11.30
C ILE A 143 -1.37 -18.64 12.70
N TYR A 144 -2.34 -19.01 13.53
CA TYR A 144 -2.43 -18.58 14.93
C TYR A 144 -2.83 -19.76 15.80
N GLY A 145 -1.99 -20.10 16.79
CA GLY A 145 -2.11 -21.35 17.52
C GLY A 145 -1.98 -22.55 16.58
N ASP A 146 -2.98 -23.43 16.57
CA ASP A 146 -3.06 -24.59 15.67
C ASP A 146 -4.10 -24.41 14.54
N LYS A 147 -4.53 -23.17 14.30
CA LYS A 147 -5.57 -22.81 13.31
C LYS A 147 -5.00 -22.06 12.11
N TYR A 148 -5.68 -22.21 10.99
CA TYR A 148 -5.34 -21.68 9.68
C TYR A 148 -6.44 -20.74 9.20
N TYR A 149 -6.04 -19.59 8.69
CA TYR A 149 -6.94 -18.55 8.21
C TYR A 149 -6.52 -18.15 6.79
N VAL A 150 -7.34 -18.48 5.80
CA VAL A 150 -7.15 -18.01 4.42
C VAL A 150 -7.60 -16.56 4.34
N LEU A 151 -6.70 -15.67 3.91
CA LEU A 151 -6.95 -14.23 3.88
C LEU A 151 -6.84 -13.71 2.43
N ASP A 152 -7.93 -13.11 1.94
CA ASP A 152 -7.99 -12.36 0.68
C ASP A 152 -8.12 -10.87 1.01
N ALA A 153 -7.00 -10.17 0.96
CA ALA A 153 -6.91 -8.74 1.17
C ALA A 153 -7.15 -8.01 -0.14
N LYS A 154 -8.29 -7.34 -0.28
CA LYS A 154 -8.54 -6.55 -1.48
C LYS A 154 -9.12 -5.20 -1.13
N LEU A 155 -8.83 -4.24 -1.99
CA LEU A 155 -9.30 -2.87 -1.89
C LEU A 155 -10.79 -2.73 -2.29
N TYR A 156 -11.65 -3.59 -1.75
CA TYR A 156 -13.08 -3.51 -1.96
C TYR A 156 -13.62 -2.22 -1.32
N ARG A 157 -14.33 -1.44 -2.12
CA ARG A 157 -14.90 -0.14 -1.71
C ARG A 157 -15.90 -0.27 -0.56
N TYR A 158 -16.42 -1.46 -0.30
CA TYR A 158 -17.44 -1.68 0.72
C TYR A 158 -17.06 -1.11 2.09
N GLY A 159 -15.77 -1.16 2.46
CA GLY A 159 -15.29 -0.66 3.75
C GLY A 159 -15.40 0.86 3.94
N TRP A 160 -15.55 1.66 2.88
CA TRP A 160 -15.75 3.11 2.96
C TRP A 160 -16.94 3.63 2.13
N ASP A 161 -17.56 2.78 1.30
CA ASP A 161 -18.84 3.02 0.61
C ASP A 161 -19.67 1.72 0.68
N PRO A 162 -20.55 1.56 1.69
CA PRO A 162 -21.17 0.28 2.11
C PRO A 162 -22.34 -0.14 1.21
N LYS A 163 -22.16 0.01 -0.09
CA LYS A 163 -23.10 -0.44 -1.09
C LYS A 163 -22.86 -1.90 -1.41
N PRO A 164 -23.87 -2.78 -1.40
CA PRO A 164 -23.68 -4.22 -1.61
C PRO A 164 -22.93 -4.57 -2.90
N GLU A 165 -23.05 -3.79 -3.97
CA GLU A 165 -22.29 -3.96 -5.22
C GLU A 165 -20.77 -3.80 -5.08
N HIS A 166 -20.30 -3.27 -3.95
CA HIS A 166 -18.88 -3.13 -3.64
C HIS A 166 -18.29 -4.31 -2.88
N LEU A 167 -19.10 -5.30 -2.52
CA LEU A 167 -18.66 -6.54 -1.91
C LEU A 167 -17.95 -7.46 -2.94
N PRO A 168 -17.17 -8.44 -2.46
CA PRO A 168 -16.64 -9.51 -3.29
C PRO A 168 -17.73 -10.17 -4.14
N ASN A 169 -17.45 -10.37 -5.43
CA ASN A 169 -18.39 -10.99 -6.36
C ASN A 169 -18.38 -12.54 -6.23
N SER A 170 -19.29 -13.20 -6.94
CA SER A 170 -19.39 -14.67 -6.94
C SER A 170 -18.10 -15.38 -7.37
N ALA A 171 -17.30 -14.79 -8.27
CA ALA A 171 -16.04 -15.39 -8.68
C ALA A 171 -15.01 -15.36 -7.54
N ASP A 172 -14.95 -14.27 -6.78
CA ASP A 172 -14.06 -14.16 -5.62
C ASP A 172 -14.49 -15.09 -4.47
N ILE A 173 -15.80 -15.20 -4.21
CA ILE A 173 -16.36 -16.15 -3.23
C ILE A 173 -15.97 -17.59 -3.59
N ASN A 174 -16.16 -18.00 -4.84
CA ASN A 174 -15.82 -19.35 -5.27
C ASN A 174 -14.30 -19.64 -5.22
N LYS A 175 -13.47 -18.67 -5.58
CA LYS A 175 -12.01 -18.79 -5.42
C LYS A 175 -11.64 -19.03 -3.96
N GLN A 176 -12.22 -18.23 -3.05
CA GLN A 176 -11.93 -18.37 -1.62
C GLN A 176 -12.32 -19.73 -1.07
N ILE A 177 -13.51 -20.24 -1.42
CA ILE A 177 -13.92 -21.60 -1.04
C ILE A 177 -12.93 -22.64 -1.58
N THR A 178 -12.51 -22.52 -2.85
CA THR A 178 -11.56 -23.44 -3.48
C THR A 178 -10.23 -23.51 -2.71
N TYR A 179 -9.74 -22.38 -2.20
CA TYR A 179 -8.52 -22.35 -1.41
C TYR A 179 -8.67 -23.07 -0.07
N GLY A 180 -9.80 -22.86 0.62
CA GLY A 180 -10.13 -23.59 1.84
C GLY A 180 -10.20 -25.10 1.59
N GLU A 181 -10.88 -25.52 0.52
CA GLU A 181 -10.97 -26.95 0.15
C GLU A 181 -9.59 -27.56 -0.13
N TYR A 182 -8.74 -26.86 -0.87
CA TYR A 182 -7.39 -27.33 -1.16
C TYR A 182 -6.57 -27.54 0.12
N ILE A 183 -6.61 -26.59 1.06
CA ILE A 183 -5.88 -26.69 2.33
C ILE A 183 -6.43 -27.83 3.18
N GLU A 184 -7.76 -27.92 3.31
CA GLU A 184 -8.42 -29.00 4.05
C GLU A 184 -7.97 -30.37 3.54
N GLN A 185 -8.02 -30.60 2.23
CA GLN A 185 -7.68 -31.87 1.61
C GLN A 185 -6.19 -32.21 1.72
N THR A 186 -5.32 -31.23 1.46
CA THR A 186 -3.85 -31.47 1.42
C THR A 186 -3.23 -31.57 2.81
N ARG A 187 -3.85 -30.96 3.83
CA ARG A 187 -3.37 -30.96 5.22
C ARG A 187 -4.18 -31.87 6.14
N ASN A 188 -5.27 -32.46 5.65
CA ASN A 188 -6.20 -33.28 6.41
C ASN A 188 -6.65 -32.59 7.71
N LEU A 189 -7.04 -31.31 7.60
CA LEU A 189 -7.43 -30.51 8.76
C LEU A 189 -8.88 -30.78 9.17
N PRO A 190 -9.16 -30.83 10.49
CA PRO A 190 -10.54 -30.81 10.97
C PRO A 190 -11.16 -29.42 10.76
N ASN A 191 -12.49 -29.38 10.68
CA ASN A 191 -13.27 -28.17 10.38
C ASN A 191 -12.97 -27.00 11.34
N GLU A 192 -12.72 -27.29 12.61
CA GLU A 192 -12.48 -26.32 13.68
C GLU A 192 -11.13 -25.60 13.56
N LYS A 193 -10.29 -25.99 12.59
CA LYS A 193 -8.95 -25.43 12.37
C LYS A 193 -8.81 -24.63 11.10
N LEU A 194 -9.83 -24.53 10.26
CA LEU A 194 -9.72 -23.84 8.98
C LEU A 194 -10.83 -22.81 8.79
N TYR A 195 -10.41 -21.57 8.60
CA TYR A 195 -11.29 -20.41 8.46
C TYR A 195 -10.92 -19.61 7.21
N ASN A 196 -11.84 -18.76 6.76
CA ASN A 196 -11.68 -17.97 5.56
C ASN A 196 -12.21 -16.54 5.77
N ALA A 197 -11.50 -15.55 5.24
CA ALA A 197 -11.89 -14.15 5.34
C ALA A 197 -11.49 -13.29 4.13
N PHE A 198 -12.38 -12.37 3.78
CA PHE A 198 -12.06 -11.18 2.99
C PHE A 198 -11.62 -10.06 3.93
N ILE A 199 -10.49 -9.44 3.64
CA ILE A 199 -9.91 -8.34 4.43
C ILE A 199 -9.99 -7.04 3.64
N MET A 200 -10.79 -6.10 4.15
CA MET A 200 -11.11 -4.83 3.49
C MET A 200 -10.57 -3.66 4.30
N PRO A 201 -10.09 -2.58 3.66
CA PRO A 201 -9.71 -1.38 4.38
C PRO A 201 -10.95 -0.65 4.88
N TYR A 202 -10.86 -0.02 6.05
CA TYR A 202 -11.82 1.02 6.45
C TYR A 202 -11.13 2.11 7.26
N ASN A 203 -11.91 3.14 7.60
CA ASN A 203 -11.52 4.21 8.51
C ASN A 203 -12.35 4.09 9.80
N LYS A 204 -11.72 3.70 10.91
CA LYS A 204 -12.47 3.53 12.17
C LYS A 204 -13.02 4.84 12.74
N GLU A 205 -12.44 5.98 12.37
CA GLU A 205 -12.90 7.31 12.82
C GLU A 205 -14.06 7.85 11.97
N ASP A 206 -14.26 7.29 10.77
CA ASP A 206 -15.32 7.69 9.83
C ASP A 206 -15.81 6.46 9.05
N ASN A 207 -16.78 5.76 9.63
CA ASN A 207 -17.43 4.61 8.99
C ASN A 207 -18.90 4.52 9.32
N LEU A 208 -19.64 3.87 8.41
CA LEU A 208 -21.08 3.64 8.52
C LEU A 208 -21.43 2.36 9.31
N PHE A 209 -20.43 1.60 9.76
CA PHE A 209 -20.60 0.36 10.53
C PHE A 209 -20.71 0.58 12.04
N MET A 210 -20.47 1.82 12.52
CA MET A 210 -20.37 2.16 13.94
C MET A 210 -19.32 1.34 14.69
N LEU A 211 -18.24 0.96 13.99
CA LEU A 211 -17.12 0.21 14.55
C LEU A 211 -16.00 1.17 14.95
N ASN A 212 -15.52 1.04 16.19
CA ASN A 212 -14.43 1.85 16.75
C ASN A 212 -13.14 1.03 17.00
N SER A 213 -13.14 -0.26 16.66
CA SER A 213 -11.99 -1.15 16.80
C SER A 213 -10.96 -0.92 15.68
N ASN A 214 -9.81 -1.60 15.72
CA ASN A 214 -8.87 -1.61 14.58
C ASN A 214 -9.19 -2.72 13.57
N VAL A 215 -9.89 -3.76 14.02
CA VAL A 215 -10.33 -4.90 13.22
C VAL A 215 -11.79 -5.17 13.59
N GLY A 216 -12.64 -5.46 12.61
CA GLY A 216 -14.05 -5.73 12.85
C GLY A 216 -14.65 -6.68 11.82
N ASN A 217 -15.72 -7.39 12.20
CA ASN A 217 -16.46 -8.29 11.31
C ASN A 217 -17.80 -7.66 10.92
N ILE A 218 -17.99 -7.46 9.62
CA ILE A 218 -19.13 -6.76 9.02
C ILE A 218 -20.14 -7.70 8.36
N GLY A 219 -19.83 -8.99 8.22
CA GLY A 219 -20.68 -9.91 7.48
C GLY A 219 -20.03 -11.26 7.21
N GLU A 220 -20.73 -12.06 6.41
CA GLU A 220 -20.19 -13.28 5.83
C GLU A 220 -20.70 -13.44 4.40
N ALA A 221 -19.88 -14.03 3.55
CA ALA A 221 -20.25 -14.51 2.24
C ALA A 221 -20.39 -16.04 2.28
N VAL A 222 -21.41 -16.54 1.59
CA VAL A 222 -21.74 -17.95 1.50
C VAL A 222 -21.93 -18.32 0.03
N SER A 223 -21.95 -19.61 -0.26
CA SER A 223 -22.24 -20.10 -1.60
C SER A 223 -23.40 -21.07 -1.59
N ASP A 224 -24.39 -20.83 -2.44
CA ASP A 224 -25.64 -21.61 -2.45
C ASP A 224 -25.46 -23.04 -2.97
N TRP A 225 -24.36 -23.33 -3.67
CA TRP A 225 -24.02 -24.69 -4.10
C TRP A 225 -23.30 -25.50 -3.01
N LYS A 226 -22.92 -24.86 -1.90
CA LYS A 226 -22.30 -25.51 -0.73
C LYS A 226 -23.32 -25.79 0.36
N THR A 227 -23.01 -26.76 1.23
CA THR A 227 -23.79 -26.99 2.45
C THR A 227 -23.56 -25.90 3.50
N ASN A 228 -22.44 -25.18 3.41
CA ASN A 228 -22.03 -24.12 4.34
C ASN A 228 -21.93 -24.63 5.79
N ILE A 229 -21.59 -25.91 5.95
CA ILE A 229 -21.37 -26.56 7.26
C ILE A 229 -19.94 -26.30 7.72
N LYS A 230 -19.00 -26.19 6.77
CA LYS A 230 -17.59 -26.00 7.10
C LYS A 230 -17.29 -24.54 7.34
N ASN A 231 -16.44 -24.26 8.33
CA ASN A 231 -16.10 -22.90 8.76
C ASN A 231 -15.50 -22.07 7.62
N TYR A 232 -14.66 -22.69 6.78
CA TYR A 232 -14.05 -21.99 5.63
C TYR A 232 -15.01 -21.75 4.46
N GLU A 233 -16.15 -22.45 4.38
CA GLU A 233 -17.17 -22.22 3.35
C GLU A 233 -17.93 -20.90 3.61
N ARG A 234 -17.98 -20.47 4.88
CA ARG A 234 -18.60 -19.23 5.35
C ARG A 234 -17.53 -18.14 5.51
N ILE A 235 -17.20 -17.48 4.41
CA ILE A 235 -16.11 -16.51 4.34
C ILE A 235 -16.49 -15.25 5.12
N GLN A 236 -15.72 -14.89 6.14
CA GLN A 236 -16.03 -13.71 6.94
C GLN A 236 -15.61 -12.41 6.23
N GLY A 237 -16.48 -11.40 6.25
CA GLY A 237 -16.14 -10.05 5.81
C GLY A 237 -15.51 -9.29 6.97
N ILE A 238 -14.21 -9.03 6.89
CA ILE A 238 -13.43 -8.33 7.90
C ILE A 238 -13.00 -6.97 7.37
N VAL A 239 -13.10 -5.95 8.23
CA VAL A 239 -12.55 -4.61 7.97
C VAL A 239 -11.37 -4.36 8.90
N VAL A 240 -10.30 -3.74 8.38
CA VAL A 240 -9.09 -3.35 9.13
C VAL A 240 -8.81 -1.87 8.93
N ASP A 241 -8.57 -1.15 10.03
CA ASP A 241 -8.33 0.28 9.99
C ASP A 241 -7.03 0.57 9.23
N THR A 242 -7.17 1.34 8.16
CA THR A 242 -6.10 1.53 7.17
C THR A 242 -4.91 2.25 7.80
N ARG A 243 -5.19 3.31 8.57
CA ARG A 243 -4.17 4.10 9.26
C ARG A 243 -3.44 3.25 10.28
N TYR A 244 -4.16 2.50 11.11
CA TYR A 244 -3.58 1.58 12.08
C TYR A 244 -2.67 0.56 11.42
N LEU A 245 -3.10 -0.09 10.34
CA LEU A 245 -2.28 -1.08 9.64
C LEU A 245 -0.99 -0.45 9.09
N MET A 246 -1.08 0.73 8.48
CA MET A 246 0.10 1.44 7.95
C MET A 246 1.18 1.70 9.02
N TYR A 247 0.79 1.91 10.28
CA TYR A 247 1.74 2.10 11.38
C TYR A 247 2.26 0.79 12.00
N ASN A 248 1.56 -0.34 11.82
CA ASN A 248 1.79 -1.56 12.60
C ASN A 248 1.93 -2.85 11.77
N TYR A 249 2.05 -2.75 10.43
CA TYR A 249 2.20 -3.91 9.56
C TYR A 249 3.57 -4.60 9.69
N ILE A 250 4.58 -3.91 10.25
CA ILE A 250 5.88 -4.49 10.58
C ILE A 250 5.86 -4.92 12.05
N GLY A 251 6.24 -6.17 12.31
CA GLY A 251 6.36 -6.69 13.67
C GLY A 251 5.00 -6.93 14.34
N THR A 252 3.99 -7.31 13.56
CA THR A 252 2.65 -7.61 14.05
C THR A 252 2.71 -8.60 15.20
N SER A 253 2.19 -8.16 16.34
CA SER A 253 2.18 -8.89 17.60
C SER A 253 1.20 -10.06 17.57
N GLU A 254 1.44 -11.04 18.44
CA GLU A 254 0.49 -12.14 18.67
C GLU A 254 -0.88 -11.64 19.13
N GLN A 255 -0.94 -10.48 19.80
CA GLN A 255 -2.21 -9.84 20.18
C GLN A 255 -3.01 -9.38 18.95
N GLN A 256 -2.36 -8.85 17.92
CA GLN A 256 -3.03 -8.46 16.68
C GLN A 256 -3.55 -9.66 15.89
N LYS A 257 -2.75 -10.74 15.80
CA LYS A 257 -3.21 -12.00 15.19
C LYS A 257 -4.41 -12.57 15.94
N LYS A 258 -4.39 -12.50 17.28
CA LYS A 258 -5.51 -12.91 18.13
C LYS A 258 -6.77 -12.11 17.84
N GLU A 259 -6.68 -10.79 17.73
CA GLU A 259 -7.82 -9.91 17.41
C GLU A 259 -8.40 -10.23 16.03
N MET A 260 -7.54 -10.45 15.03
CA MET A 260 -7.95 -10.91 13.69
C MET A 260 -8.67 -12.25 13.76
N ALA A 261 -8.05 -13.24 14.42
CA ALA A 261 -8.60 -14.59 14.60
C ALA A 261 -9.98 -14.54 15.28
N MET A 262 -10.13 -13.76 16.36
CA MET A 262 -11.42 -13.59 17.06
C MET A 262 -12.51 -13.04 16.14
N CYS A 263 -12.17 -12.08 15.27
CA CYS A 263 -13.15 -11.53 14.33
C CYS A 263 -13.56 -12.55 13.26
N ILE A 264 -12.64 -13.37 12.77
CA ILE A 264 -12.91 -14.42 11.78
C ILE A 264 -13.68 -15.59 12.40
N GLU A 265 -13.37 -15.95 13.64
CA GLU A 265 -14.04 -17.05 14.34
C GLU A 265 -15.48 -16.73 14.75
N LYS A 266 -15.97 -15.51 14.48
CA LYS A 266 -17.38 -15.14 14.66
C LYS A 266 -18.34 -16.11 13.96
N VAL A 267 -17.89 -16.78 12.89
CA VAL A 267 -18.64 -17.88 12.22
C VAL A 267 -19.19 -18.92 13.21
N LEU A 268 -18.46 -19.22 14.28
CA LEU A 268 -18.85 -20.21 15.30
C LEU A 268 -20.07 -19.78 16.13
N THR A 269 -20.34 -18.48 16.16
CA THR A 269 -21.47 -17.87 16.89
C THR A 269 -22.66 -17.56 16.00
N ARG A 270 -22.48 -17.67 14.67
CA ARG A 270 -23.55 -17.38 13.71
C ARG A 270 -24.47 -18.58 13.59
N GLY A 271 -25.77 -18.32 13.46
CA GLY A 271 -26.76 -19.37 13.20
C GLY A 271 -26.54 -20.08 11.86
N PRO A 272 -27.31 -21.15 11.58
CA PRO A 272 -27.29 -21.83 10.29
C PRO A 272 -27.58 -20.86 9.14
N VAL A 273 -26.96 -21.10 7.99
CA VAL A 273 -27.22 -20.33 6.78
C VAL A 273 -28.67 -20.60 6.32
N PRO A 274 -29.50 -19.56 6.12
CA PRO A 274 -30.86 -19.74 5.60
C PRO A 274 -30.84 -20.40 4.22
N ALA A 275 -31.89 -21.17 3.90
CA ALA A 275 -32.07 -21.67 2.55
C ALA A 275 -32.14 -20.49 1.56
N SER A 276 -31.48 -20.64 0.42
CA SER A 276 -31.50 -19.62 -0.62
C SER A 276 -32.92 -19.41 -1.13
N SER A 277 -33.33 -18.15 -1.27
CA SER A 277 -34.68 -17.75 -1.70
C SER A 277 -34.86 -17.81 -3.23
N ILE A 278 -33.98 -18.51 -3.94
CA ILE A 278 -33.95 -18.61 -5.41
C ILE A 278 -34.99 -19.62 -5.90
#